data_AF-A0AAV0SPB1-F1
#
_entry.id   AF-A0AAV0SPB1-F1
#
_cell.length_a   1.000
_cell.length_b   1.000
_cell.length_c   1.000
_cell.angle_alpha   90.00
_cell.angle_beta   90.00
_cell.angle_gamma   90.00
#
_symmetry.space_group_name_H-M   'P 1'
#
loop_
_entity.id
_entity.type
_entity.pdbx_description
1 polymer ?
#
loop_
_entity_poly.entity_id
_entity_poly.type
_entity_poly.pdbx_seq_one_letter_code
_entity_poly.pdbx_strand_id
1 'polypeptide(L)'
;MVSQGIATRVDPLSGCDTSAKVYQDTDGIAWSFMLNYTNISFGTYGNNKFYMVQLIQNGADYMVFRKWGRVGTKNPQRALERYNTSLEKAQASFMKKFLDKSGNEWPLTEPFKRVEGKYVLVELDEEVQEEEKDEVMSEAEKEEEVASTLAETVQNVLKLICDANVIAREVASMNLDLKRLPLGKLSKTQIRQGYAILQQLSAAVKEIDELRKTAADSQETASERPVATRRSTRVKRTTNSHLVQLRRLNNSLKTLSSDFYTLIPHDFGRGLPTSIDSLDKVKLKIDLLEVLANLEISQELEAEKKKNAEKKVGAKSLKNT
;
A
#
# COMPACT_ATOMS: atom_id res chain seq x y z
N MET A 1 6.36 13.47 -17.03
CA MET A 1 5.16 12.63 -17.17
C MET A 1 5.01 11.85 -15.89
N VAL A 2 3.85 11.91 -15.24
CA VAL A 2 3.58 11.11 -14.03
C VAL A 2 3.46 9.67 -14.50
N SER A 3 4.42 8.81 -14.13
CA SER A 3 4.35 7.38 -14.41
C SER A 3 3.15 6.83 -13.64
N GLN A 4 2.06 6.52 -14.35
CA GLN A 4 0.90 5.88 -13.75
C GLN A 4 1.16 4.37 -13.77
N GLY A 5 1.85 3.89 -12.75
CA GLY A 5 2.10 2.47 -12.54
C GLY A 5 0.80 1.75 -12.20
N ILE A 6 0.26 1.03 -13.20
CA ILE A 6 -1.09 0.48 -13.19
C ILE A 6 -1.06 -0.93 -13.72
N ALA A 7 -1.74 -1.85 -13.03
CA ALA A 7 -1.96 -3.25 -13.44
C ALA A 7 -2.30 -3.37 -14.94
N THR A 8 -1.34 -3.77 -15.75
CA THR A 8 -1.47 -4.03 -17.20
C THR A 8 -2.11 -5.38 -17.51
N ARG A 9 -2.08 -6.30 -16.54
CA ARG A 9 -2.73 -7.61 -16.64
C ARG A 9 -4.21 -7.52 -16.27
N VAL A 10 -5.05 -8.17 -17.07
CA VAL A 10 -6.47 -8.36 -16.76
C VAL A 10 -6.63 -9.23 -15.51
N ASP A 11 -7.44 -8.78 -14.57
CA ASP A 11 -7.70 -9.52 -13.35
C ASP A 11 -8.40 -10.86 -13.66
N PRO A 12 -7.87 -12.02 -13.18
CA PRO A 12 -8.46 -13.33 -13.46
C PRO A 12 -9.92 -13.47 -13.00
N LEU A 13 -10.35 -12.69 -12.00
CA LEU A 13 -11.73 -12.71 -11.51
C LEU A 13 -12.72 -12.00 -12.45
N SER A 14 -12.24 -11.33 -13.50
CA SER A 14 -13.09 -10.79 -14.57
C SER A 14 -13.78 -11.89 -15.37
N GLY A 15 -13.18 -13.09 -15.45
CA GLY A 15 -13.67 -14.18 -16.29
C GLY A 15 -13.58 -13.88 -17.79
N CYS A 16 -12.76 -12.89 -18.18
CA CYS A 16 -12.46 -12.60 -19.58
C CYS A 16 -11.44 -13.61 -20.14
N ASP A 17 -11.46 -13.80 -21.46
CA ASP A 17 -10.55 -14.69 -22.16
C ASP A 17 -9.09 -14.27 -21.99
N THR A 18 -8.16 -15.20 -22.18
CA THR A 18 -6.71 -14.95 -22.14
C THR A 18 -6.23 -13.96 -23.20
N SER A 19 -7.02 -13.72 -24.25
CA SER A 19 -6.77 -12.71 -25.28
C SER A 19 -7.12 -11.29 -24.86
N ALA A 20 -7.88 -11.11 -23.77
CA ALA A 20 -8.30 -9.80 -23.31
C ALA A 20 -7.13 -9.04 -22.68
N LYS A 21 -7.06 -7.73 -22.94
CA LYS A 21 -6.01 -6.84 -22.43
C LYS A 21 -6.63 -5.65 -21.72
N VAL A 22 -5.92 -5.08 -20.74
CA VAL A 22 -6.31 -3.78 -20.16
C VAL A 22 -6.13 -2.73 -21.26
N TYR A 23 -7.15 -1.90 -21.45
CA TYR A 23 -7.12 -0.83 -22.46
C TYR A 23 -5.99 0.16 -22.14
N GLN A 24 -5.21 0.51 -23.14
CA GLN A 24 -4.16 1.52 -23.06
C GLN A 24 -4.48 2.66 -24.02
N ASP A 25 -4.31 3.89 -23.56
CA ASP A 25 -4.52 5.07 -24.41
C ASP A 25 -3.35 5.32 -25.37
N THR A 26 -3.48 6.31 -26.26
CA THR A 26 -2.40 6.73 -27.18
C THR A 26 -1.12 7.14 -26.46
N ASP A 27 -1.24 7.61 -25.22
CA ASP A 27 -0.11 8.00 -24.36
C ASP A 27 0.51 6.81 -23.60
N GLY A 28 0.05 5.59 -23.86
CA GLY A 28 0.50 4.36 -23.18
C GLY A 28 -0.02 4.19 -21.76
N ILE A 29 -0.93 5.05 -21.31
CA ILE A 29 -1.54 4.97 -19.97
C ILE A 29 -2.54 3.82 -19.95
N ALA A 30 -2.30 2.83 -19.08
CA ALA A 30 -3.24 1.74 -18.83
C ALA A 30 -4.47 2.25 -18.06
N TRP A 31 -5.67 1.93 -18.53
CA TRP A 31 -6.92 2.34 -17.88
C TRP A 31 -7.31 1.37 -16.78
N SER A 32 -6.59 1.47 -15.68
CA SER A 32 -6.81 0.65 -14.50
C SER A 32 -6.38 1.43 -13.25
N PHE A 33 -7.06 1.23 -12.13
CA PHE A 33 -6.64 1.85 -10.88
C PHE A 33 -7.01 0.99 -9.69
N MET A 34 -6.24 1.14 -8.62
CA MET A 34 -6.54 0.56 -7.32
C MET A 34 -6.59 1.64 -6.27
N LEU A 35 -7.72 1.71 -5.56
CA LEU A 35 -8.00 2.67 -4.53
C LEU A 35 -8.08 1.96 -3.18
N ASN A 36 -7.56 2.60 -2.13
CA ASN A 36 -7.64 2.11 -0.76
C ASN A 36 -8.22 3.17 0.18
N TYR A 37 -8.95 2.73 1.21
CA TYR A 37 -9.54 3.61 2.22
C TYR A 37 -9.68 2.88 3.55
N THR A 38 -9.06 3.44 4.58
CA THR A 38 -9.16 2.97 5.96
C THR A 38 -9.69 4.06 6.86
N ASN A 39 -10.60 3.70 7.76
CA ASN A 39 -11.08 4.54 8.85
C ASN A 39 -11.35 3.68 10.07
N ILE A 40 -10.46 3.76 11.05
CA ILE A 40 -10.51 2.91 12.24
C ILE A 40 -11.58 3.35 13.25
N SER A 41 -12.08 4.58 13.13
CA SER A 41 -13.09 5.16 14.03
C SER A 41 -14.52 4.86 13.57
N PHE A 42 -14.70 4.26 12.40
CA PHE A 42 -16.02 4.04 11.82
C PHE A 42 -16.69 2.77 12.35
N GLY A 43 -17.73 2.95 13.18
CA GLY A 43 -18.51 1.84 13.74
C GLY A 43 -17.68 0.87 14.59
N THR A 44 -18.19 -0.35 14.77
CA THR A 44 -17.54 -1.36 15.63
C THR A 44 -16.35 -2.06 14.97
N TYR A 45 -16.34 -2.17 13.63
CA TYR A 45 -15.36 -2.97 12.86
C TYR A 45 -14.39 -2.13 12.02
N GLY A 46 -14.56 -0.80 12.01
CA GLY A 46 -13.81 0.10 11.15
C GLY A 46 -14.15 -0.09 9.67
N ASN A 47 -13.74 0.86 8.85
CA ASN A 47 -13.62 0.68 7.41
C ASN A 47 -12.18 0.33 7.08
N ASN A 48 -11.98 -0.70 6.28
CA ASN A 48 -10.72 -1.01 5.63
C ASN A 48 -11.06 -1.61 4.27
N LYS A 49 -11.18 -0.76 3.25
CA LYS A 49 -11.85 -1.08 1.99
C LYS A 49 -10.93 -0.76 0.83
N PHE A 50 -10.94 -1.64 -0.16
CA PHE A 50 -10.31 -1.38 -1.46
C PHE A 50 -11.38 -1.31 -2.55
N TYR A 51 -11.05 -0.60 -3.62
CA TYR A 51 -11.85 -0.49 -4.82
C TYR A 51 -10.92 -0.48 -6.04
N MET A 52 -11.06 -1.47 -6.92
CA MET A 52 -10.29 -1.58 -8.15
C MET A 52 -11.23 -1.51 -9.34
N VAL A 53 -10.78 -0.83 -10.40
CA VAL A 53 -11.46 -0.80 -11.70
C VAL A 53 -10.45 -1.04 -12.81
N GLN A 54 -10.84 -1.85 -13.79
CA GLN A 54 -10.09 -2.09 -15.03
C GLN A 54 -11.02 -1.87 -16.22
N LEU A 55 -10.57 -1.10 -17.20
CA LEU A 55 -11.15 -1.07 -18.53
C LEU A 55 -10.45 -2.14 -19.38
N ILE A 56 -11.21 -3.12 -19.84
CA ILE A 56 -10.73 -4.29 -20.55
C ILE A 56 -11.20 -4.21 -22.00
N GLN A 57 -10.31 -4.51 -22.94
CA GLN A 57 -10.58 -4.66 -24.35
C GLN A 57 -10.41 -6.12 -24.76
N ASN A 58 -11.44 -6.72 -25.36
CA ASN A 58 -11.38 -8.03 -25.99
C ASN A 58 -11.80 -7.90 -27.46
N GLY A 59 -10.82 -7.80 -28.36
CA GLY A 59 -11.07 -7.48 -29.77
C GLY A 59 -11.73 -6.11 -29.94
N ALA A 60 -12.97 -6.12 -30.45
CA ALA A 60 -13.78 -4.91 -30.64
C ALA A 60 -14.67 -4.56 -29.43
N ASP A 61 -14.73 -5.44 -28.42
CA ASP A 61 -15.61 -5.25 -27.26
C ASP A 61 -14.85 -4.63 -26.07
N TYR A 62 -15.48 -3.63 -25.46
CA TYR A 62 -15.02 -2.94 -24.26
C TYR A 62 -15.87 -3.32 -23.05
N MET A 63 -15.20 -3.56 -21.94
CA MET A 63 -15.81 -3.97 -20.68
C MET A 63 -15.17 -3.23 -19.52
N VAL A 64 -15.96 -2.85 -18.52
CA VAL A 64 -15.46 -2.28 -17.27
C VAL A 64 -15.63 -3.30 -16.17
N PHE A 65 -14.51 -3.81 -15.68
CA PHE A 65 -14.46 -4.69 -14.54
C PHE A 65 -14.25 -3.87 -13.27
N ARG A 66 -15.02 -4.17 -12.23
CA ARG A 66 -14.94 -3.54 -10.92
C ARG A 66 -14.80 -4.63 -9.87
N LYS A 67 -13.88 -4.43 -8.92
CA LYS A 67 -13.65 -5.35 -7.80
C LYS A 67 -13.51 -4.56 -6.52
N TRP A 68 -14.29 -4.89 -5.49
CA TRP A 68 -14.25 -4.16 -4.22
C TRP A 68 -14.55 -5.05 -3.02
N GLY A 69 -14.21 -4.55 -1.85
CA GLY A 69 -14.48 -5.26 -0.60
C GLY A 69 -13.58 -4.80 0.52
N ARG A 70 -13.56 -5.60 1.58
CA ARG A 70 -12.63 -5.43 2.68
C ARG A 70 -11.22 -5.87 2.24
N VAL A 71 -10.19 -5.12 2.60
CA VAL A 71 -8.79 -5.50 2.34
C VAL A 71 -8.52 -6.87 2.96
N GLY A 72 -7.81 -7.75 2.24
CA GLY A 72 -7.58 -9.14 2.64
C GLY A 72 -8.69 -10.16 2.38
N THR A 73 -9.88 -9.74 1.92
CA THR A 73 -10.98 -10.70 1.68
C THR A 73 -10.62 -11.76 0.63
N LYS A 74 -10.94 -13.03 0.91
CA LYS A 74 -10.73 -14.15 -0.02
C LYS A 74 -11.63 -14.02 -1.26
N ASN A 75 -12.89 -13.63 -1.04
CA ASN A 75 -13.91 -13.51 -2.09
C ASN A 75 -14.44 -12.06 -2.12
N PRO A 76 -13.84 -11.18 -2.93
CA PRO A 76 -14.32 -9.81 -3.07
C PRO A 76 -15.60 -9.75 -3.90
N GLN A 77 -16.37 -8.67 -3.71
CA GLN A 77 -17.47 -8.35 -4.61
C GLN A 77 -16.90 -7.90 -5.95
N ARG A 78 -17.59 -8.26 -7.03
CA ARG A 78 -17.18 -7.96 -8.40
C ARG A 78 -18.38 -7.64 -9.27
N ALA A 79 -18.17 -6.81 -10.27
CA ALA A 79 -19.12 -6.55 -11.34
C ALA A 79 -18.36 -6.38 -12.65
N LEU A 80 -18.87 -6.99 -13.71
CA LEU A 80 -18.38 -6.79 -15.08
C LEU A 80 -19.52 -6.17 -15.88
N GLU A 81 -19.29 -4.98 -16.41
CA GLU A 81 -20.25 -4.30 -17.27
C GLU A 81 -19.72 -4.26 -18.70
N ARG A 82 -20.55 -4.71 -19.64
CA ARG A 82 -20.20 -4.75 -21.06
C ARG A 82 -20.71 -3.50 -21.75
N TYR A 83 -19.84 -2.85 -22.51
CA TYR A 83 -20.13 -1.67 -23.30
C TYR A 83 -20.04 -1.95 -24.81
N ASN A 84 -19.78 -3.21 -25.20
CA ASN A 84 -19.63 -3.68 -26.57
C ASN A 84 -18.62 -2.78 -27.31
N THR A 85 -18.93 -2.30 -28.51
CA THR A 85 -18.04 -1.45 -29.32
C THR A 85 -17.92 0.00 -28.85
N SER A 86 -18.61 0.41 -27.77
CA SER A 86 -18.63 1.81 -27.33
C SER A 86 -17.55 2.11 -26.30
N LEU A 87 -16.36 2.49 -26.78
CA LEU A 87 -15.24 2.93 -25.95
C LEU A 87 -15.60 4.16 -25.09
N GLU A 88 -16.22 5.18 -25.70
CA GLU A 88 -16.56 6.44 -25.02
C GLU A 88 -17.43 6.23 -23.76
N LYS A 89 -18.43 5.34 -23.85
CA LYS A 89 -19.31 5.04 -22.71
C LYS A 89 -18.55 4.28 -21.61
N ALA A 90 -17.65 3.38 -22.00
CA ALA A 90 -16.82 2.62 -21.07
C ALA A 90 -15.85 3.56 -20.33
N GLN A 91 -15.20 4.47 -21.07
CA GLN A 91 -14.32 5.51 -20.52
C GLN A 91 -15.08 6.46 -19.59
N ALA A 92 -16.27 6.94 -19.99
CA ALA A 92 -17.10 7.81 -19.15
C ALA A 92 -17.51 7.12 -17.83
N SER A 93 -17.87 5.83 -17.88
CA SER A 93 -18.20 5.03 -16.70
C SER A 93 -16.99 4.86 -15.77
N PHE A 94 -15.81 4.66 -16.35
CA PHE A 94 -14.54 4.56 -15.62
C PHE A 94 -14.18 5.88 -14.92
N MET A 95 -14.12 6.98 -15.68
CA MET A 95 -13.78 8.32 -15.18
C MET A 95 -14.76 8.78 -14.09
N LYS A 96 -16.07 8.56 -14.30
CA LYS A 96 -17.09 8.88 -13.31
C LYS A 96 -16.86 8.15 -11.99
N LYS A 97 -16.45 6.87 -12.04
CA LYS A 97 -16.16 6.12 -10.81
C LYS A 97 -14.86 6.50 -10.14
N PHE A 98 -13.83 6.87 -10.90
CA PHE A 98 -12.63 7.43 -10.32
C PHE A 98 -12.95 8.71 -9.55
N LEU A 99 -13.60 9.68 -10.20
CA LEU A 99 -13.96 10.97 -9.59
C LEU A 99 -14.85 10.83 -8.35
N ASP A 100 -15.88 9.99 -8.39
CA ASP A 100 -16.77 9.73 -7.24
C ASP A 100 -16.00 9.21 -6.00
N LYS A 101 -15.00 8.35 -6.22
CA LYS A 101 -14.28 7.64 -5.15
C LYS A 101 -13.05 8.38 -4.65
N SER A 102 -12.30 9.04 -5.53
CA SER A 102 -11.05 9.73 -5.20
C SER A 102 -11.21 11.25 -5.08
N GLY A 103 -12.21 11.83 -5.72
CA GLY A 103 -12.32 13.30 -5.88
C GLY A 103 -11.31 13.89 -6.87
N ASN A 104 -10.62 13.06 -7.64
CA ASN A 104 -9.64 13.47 -8.66
C ASN A 104 -10.16 13.10 -10.06
N GLU A 105 -9.68 13.79 -11.09
CA GLU A 105 -10.02 13.52 -12.49
C GLU A 105 -9.10 12.46 -13.10
N TRP A 106 -9.62 11.74 -14.09
CA TRP A 106 -8.88 10.74 -14.86
C TRP A 106 -8.86 11.13 -16.35
N PRO A 107 -7.74 10.97 -17.08
CA PRO A 107 -6.41 10.62 -16.58
C PRO A 107 -5.84 11.69 -15.64
N LEU A 108 -4.93 11.32 -14.74
CA LEU A 108 -4.29 12.30 -13.85
C LEU A 108 -3.34 13.19 -14.64
N THR A 109 -3.72 14.45 -14.81
CA THR A 109 -2.87 15.53 -15.36
C THR A 109 -1.97 16.15 -14.29
N GLU A 110 -2.45 16.17 -13.04
CA GLU A 110 -1.72 16.63 -11.85
C GLU A 110 -1.42 15.46 -10.90
N PRO A 111 -0.43 15.59 -9.99
CA PRO A 111 -0.20 14.62 -8.94
C PRO A 111 -1.46 14.38 -8.10
N PHE A 112 -1.74 13.12 -7.78
CA PHE A 112 -2.93 12.73 -7.01
C PHE A 112 -3.02 13.50 -5.69
N LYS A 113 -4.14 14.21 -5.47
CA LYS A 113 -4.39 14.95 -4.23
C LYS A 113 -5.33 14.16 -3.34
N ARG A 114 -4.87 13.85 -2.13
CA ARG A 114 -5.72 13.18 -1.14
C ARG A 114 -6.84 14.12 -0.71
N VAL A 115 -8.06 13.60 -0.72
CA VAL A 115 -9.24 14.28 -0.20
C VAL A 115 -9.68 13.57 1.08
N GLU A 116 -9.91 14.34 2.14
CA GLU A 116 -10.32 13.78 3.44
C GLU A 116 -11.62 12.97 3.30
N GLY A 117 -11.63 11.76 3.86
CA GLY A 117 -12.78 10.86 3.80
C GLY A 117 -13.00 10.16 2.45
N LYS A 118 -12.10 10.34 1.47
CA LYS A 118 -12.13 9.66 0.17
C LYS A 118 -11.02 8.62 0.06
N TYR A 119 -11.07 7.82 -1.00
CA TYR A 119 -10.05 6.80 -1.25
C TYR A 119 -8.77 7.44 -1.77
N VAL A 120 -7.64 6.79 -1.49
CA VAL A 120 -6.31 7.15 -1.98
C VAL A 120 -5.89 6.16 -3.07
N LEU A 121 -5.25 6.66 -4.12
CA LEU A 121 -4.66 5.85 -5.18
C LEU A 121 -3.46 5.08 -4.65
N VAL A 122 -3.44 3.77 -4.90
CA VAL A 122 -2.28 2.92 -4.66
C VAL A 122 -1.49 2.89 -5.97
N GLU A 123 -0.35 3.58 -5.99
CA GLU A 123 0.56 3.62 -7.14
C GLU A 123 1.44 2.35 -7.09
N LEU A 124 1.34 1.51 -8.12
CA LEU A 124 2.15 0.29 -8.25
C LEU A 124 3.20 0.50 -9.34
N ASP A 125 4.46 0.71 -9.00
CA ASP A 125 5.50 0.92 -10.00
C ASP A 125 5.72 -0.38 -10.81
N GLU A 126 5.38 -0.34 -12.11
CA GLU A 126 5.47 -1.48 -13.05
C GLU A 126 6.80 -1.52 -13.84
N GLU A 127 7.86 -0.85 -13.40
CA GLU A 127 9.14 -0.89 -14.14
C GLU A 127 9.78 -2.30 -14.22
N VAL A 128 9.14 -3.30 -13.60
CA VAL A 128 9.51 -4.72 -13.71
C VAL A 128 8.40 -5.49 -14.42
N GLN A 129 8.61 -5.75 -15.71
CA GLN A 129 7.90 -6.82 -16.43
C GLN A 129 8.22 -8.14 -15.74
N GLU A 130 7.30 -8.62 -14.91
CA GLU A 130 7.29 -10.01 -14.46
C GLU A 130 6.69 -10.86 -15.58
N GLU A 131 7.54 -11.32 -16.50
CA GLU A 131 7.25 -12.57 -17.21
C GLU A 131 7.44 -13.72 -16.21
N GLU A 132 6.38 -14.10 -15.49
CA GLU A 132 6.37 -15.37 -14.76
C GLU A 132 5.87 -16.49 -15.69
N LYS A 133 6.83 -17.34 -16.07
CA LYS A 133 6.75 -18.80 -16.17
C LYS A 133 5.33 -19.39 -16.27
N ASP A 134 4.78 -19.41 -17.47
CA ASP A 134 3.88 -20.48 -17.86
C ASP A 134 4.71 -21.59 -18.50
N GLU A 135 4.49 -22.82 -18.04
CA GLU A 135 5.02 -24.05 -18.60
C GLU A 135 4.59 -24.20 -20.06
N VAL A 136 5.42 -23.73 -20.99
CA VAL A 136 5.52 -24.32 -22.33
C VAL A 136 7.00 -24.58 -22.59
N MET A 137 7.44 -25.75 -22.14
CA MET A 137 8.66 -26.35 -22.65
C MET A 137 8.45 -26.66 -24.14
N SER A 138 8.97 -25.81 -25.02
CA SER A 138 9.41 -26.24 -26.35
C SER A 138 10.62 -25.41 -26.76
N GLU A 139 11.78 -26.07 -26.67
CA GLU A 139 13.11 -25.70 -27.16
C GLU A 139 13.61 -24.27 -26.87
N ALA A 140 14.01 -24.02 -25.62
CA ALA A 140 14.98 -22.98 -25.29
C ALA A 140 16.41 -23.56 -25.33
N GLU A 141 17.30 -22.87 -26.05
CA GLU A 141 18.74 -23.05 -25.95
C GLU A 141 19.17 -22.86 -24.48
N LYS A 142 19.98 -23.79 -23.99
CA LYS A 142 20.49 -23.83 -22.61
C LYS A 142 21.30 -22.57 -22.33
N GLU A 143 20.79 -21.68 -21.48
CA GLU A 143 21.65 -20.80 -20.71
C GLU A 143 22.60 -21.69 -19.90
N GLU A 144 23.92 -21.55 -20.12
CA GLU A 144 24.89 -22.18 -19.23
C GLU A 144 24.69 -21.61 -17.83
N GLU A 145 24.21 -22.45 -16.90
CA GLU A 145 24.27 -22.19 -15.47
C GLU A 145 25.74 -21.99 -15.11
N VAL A 146 26.17 -20.73 -15.01
CA VAL A 146 27.51 -20.42 -14.52
C VAL A 146 27.55 -20.84 -13.05
N ALA A 147 28.16 -22.00 -12.77
CA ALA A 147 28.31 -22.52 -11.43
C ALA A 147 28.96 -21.47 -10.53
N SER A 148 28.32 -21.17 -9.40
CA SER A 148 28.83 -20.16 -8.47
C SER A 148 30.23 -20.53 -7.98
N THR A 149 31.16 -19.59 -8.08
CA THR A 149 32.53 -19.74 -7.59
C THR A 149 32.66 -19.53 -6.08
N LEU A 150 31.56 -19.21 -5.39
CA LEU A 150 31.53 -19.00 -3.95
C LEU A 150 31.54 -20.35 -3.20
N ALA A 151 32.11 -20.37 -2.00
CA ALA A 151 32.03 -21.55 -1.14
C ALA A 151 30.57 -21.92 -0.84
N GLU A 152 30.26 -23.21 -0.76
CA GLU A 152 28.90 -23.72 -0.55
C GLU A 152 28.23 -23.11 0.70
N THR A 153 29.00 -22.93 1.78
CA THR A 153 28.52 -22.26 3.01
C THR A 153 28.06 -20.83 2.75
N VAL A 154 28.79 -20.08 1.92
CA VAL A 154 28.43 -18.70 1.55
C VAL A 154 27.20 -18.69 0.66
N GLN A 155 27.11 -19.62 -0.30
CA GLN A 155 25.93 -19.76 -1.15
C GLN A 155 24.68 -20.09 -0.32
N ASN A 156 24.79 -20.96 0.69
CA ASN A 156 23.68 -21.34 1.56
C ASN A 156 23.23 -20.16 2.43
N VAL A 157 24.17 -19.37 2.96
CA VAL A 157 23.83 -18.14 3.70
C VAL A 157 23.15 -17.13 2.77
N LEU A 158 23.67 -16.93 1.55
CA LEU A 158 23.05 -16.02 0.57
C LEU A 158 21.65 -16.46 0.18
N LYS A 159 21.44 -17.75 -0.11
CA LYS A 159 20.11 -18.32 -0.40
C LYS A 159 19.14 -18.11 0.75
N LEU A 160 19.60 -18.23 2.00
CA LEU A 160 18.76 -18.02 3.18
C LEU A 160 18.39 -16.55 3.38
N ILE A 161 19.34 -15.61 3.28
CA ILE A 161 19.08 -14.19 3.52
C ILE A 161 18.33 -13.52 2.35
N CYS A 162 18.43 -14.08 1.14
CA CYS A 162 17.73 -13.60 -0.06
C CYS A 162 16.49 -14.44 -0.41
N ASP A 163 16.00 -15.29 0.49
CA ASP A 163 14.80 -16.09 0.21
C ASP A 163 13.55 -15.20 0.21
N ALA A 164 12.99 -14.98 -0.99
CA ALA A 164 11.77 -14.21 -1.18
C ALA A 164 10.59 -14.75 -0.37
N ASN A 165 10.52 -16.05 -0.10
CA ASN A 165 9.45 -16.65 0.70
C ASN A 165 9.58 -16.30 2.17
N VAL A 166 10.81 -16.25 2.70
CA VAL A 166 11.07 -15.83 4.08
C VAL A 166 10.67 -14.37 4.25
N ILE A 167 11.06 -13.52 3.30
CA ILE A 167 10.69 -12.10 3.32
C ILE A 167 9.17 -11.93 3.19
N ALA A 168 8.53 -12.63 2.26
CA ALA A 168 7.08 -12.61 2.09
C ALA A 168 6.35 -13.03 3.38
N ARG A 169 6.82 -14.09 4.05
CA ARG A 169 6.24 -14.56 5.30
C ARG A 169 6.35 -13.51 6.41
N GLU A 170 7.51 -12.84 6.52
CA GLU A 170 7.74 -11.83 7.54
C GLU A 170 6.92 -10.56 7.27
N VAL A 171 6.87 -10.10 6.02
CA VAL A 171 6.05 -8.95 5.65
C VAL A 171 4.56 -9.24 5.83
N ALA A 172 4.12 -10.49 5.57
CA ALA A 172 2.76 -10.92 5.88
C ALA A 172 2.47 -10.94 7.39
N SER A 173 3.45 -11.28 8.23
CA SER A 173 3.33 -11.25 9.71
C SER A 173 3.03 -9.83 10.22
N MET A 174 3.52 -8.81 9.51
CA MET A 174 3.25 -7.40 9.78
C MET A 174 1.88 -6.90 9.28
N ASN A 175 1.04 -7.82 8.77
CA ASN A 175 -0.30 -7.60 8.23
C ASN A 175 -0.32 -6.79 6.92
N LEU A 176 0.69 -6.90 6.08
CA LEU A 176 0.67 -6.26 4.76
C LEU A 176 -0.15 -7.09 3.75
N ASP A 177 -0.95 -6.43 2.91
CA ASP A 177 -1.72 -7.12 1.85
C ASP A 177 -0.84 -7.42 0.62
N LEU A 178 -0.12 -8.53 0.68
CA LEU A 178 0.78 -8.99 -0.39
C LEU A 178 0.10 -9.29 -1.73
N LYS A 179 -1.22 -9.49 -1.75
CA LYS A 179 -1.96 -9.74 -3.01
C LYS A 179 -2.18 -8.48 -3.83
N ARG A 180 -2.24 -7.34 -3.15
CA ARG A 180 -2.53 -6.04 -3.77
C ARG A 180 -1.29 -5.17 -3.84
N LEU A 181 -0.37 -5.37 -2.91
CA LEU A 181 0.99 -4.87 -2.94
C LEU A 181 1.92 -6.08 -3.09
N PRO A 182 2.08 -6.63 -4.31
CA PRO A 182 3.19 -7.54 -4.55
C PRO A 182 4.47 -6.84 -4.09
N LEU A 183 5.32 -7.58 -3.36
CA LEU A 183 6.53 -7.06 -2.72
C LEU A 183 7.28 -6.17 -3.73
N GLY A 184 7.74 -4.99 -3.29
CA GLY A 184 8.61 -4.11 -4.07
C GLY A 184 7.96 -3.21 -5.14
N LYS A 185 6.64 -3.25 -5.35
CA LYS A 185 5.95 -2.30 -6.26
C LYS A 185 5.41 -1.03 -5.58
N LEU A 186 5.79 -0.75 -4.33
CA LEU A 186 5.32 0.44 -3.64
C LEU A 186 6.20 1.64 -4.02
N SER A 187 5.61 2.71 -4.54
CA SER A 187 6.40 3.84 -5.01
C SER A 187 7.20 4.54 -3.89
N LYS A 188 8.41 5.01 -4.19
CA LYS A 188 9.25 5.85 -3.30
C LYS A 188 8.49 7.03 -2.71
N THR A 189 7.58 7.63 -3.49
CA THR A 189 6.73 8.75 -3.05
C THR A 189 5.81 8.33 -1.91
N GLN A 190 5.19 7.17 -2.04
CA GLN A 190 4.26 6.55 -1.10
C GLN A 190 4.98 6.13 0.19
N ILE A 191 6.19 5.56 0.08
CA ILE A 191 7.05 5.24 1.23
C ILE A 191 7.40 6.52 2.02
N ARG A 192 7.84 7.58 1.32
CA ARG A 192 8.17 8.88 1.96
C ARG A 192 6.97 9.50 2.68
N GLN A 193 5.79 9.47 2.06
CA GLN A 193 4.55 9.92 2.69
C GLN A 193 4.20 9.07 3.92
N GLY A 194 4.47 7.75 3.89
CA GLY A 194 4.31 6.85 5.03
C GLY A 194 5.17 7.27 6.23
N TYR A 195 6.46 7.53 5.99
CA TYR A 195 7.37 8.02 7.04
C TYR A 195 6.90 9.34 7.65
N ALA A 196 6.41 10.28 6.84
CA ALA A 196 5.90 11.56 7.33
C ALA A 196 4.73 11.38 8.29
N ILE A 197 3.80 10.45 8.00
CA ILE A 197 2.68 10.12 8.88
C ILE A 197 3.19 9.46 10.18
N LEU A 198 4.16 8.53 10.09
CA LEU A 198 4.74 7.89 11.28
C LEU A 198 5.48 8.88 12.19
N GLN A 199 6.13 9.90 11.61
CA GLN A 199 6.76 10.98 12.38
C GLN A 199 5.72 11.79 13.16
N GLN A 200 4.59 12.12 12.53
CA GLN A 200 3.47 12.79 13.19
C GLN A 200 2.87 11.92 14.31
N LEU A 201 2.70 10.61 14.06
CA LEU A 201 2.26 9.65 15.08
C LEU A 201 3.23 9.60 16.27
N SER A 202 4.54 9.52 16.02
CA SER A 202 5.55 9.52 17.08
C SER A 202 5.49 10.78 17.96
N ALA A 203 5.34 11.95 17.33
CA ALA A 203 5.21 13.22 18.04
C ALA A 203 3.94 13.25 18.91
N ALA A 204 2.79 12.84 18.36
CA ALA A 204 1.52 12.81 19.09
C ALA A 204 1.54 11.81 20.26
N VAL A 205 2.15 10.64 20.10
CA VAL A 205 2.31 9.65 21.18
C VAL A 205 3.18 10.22 22.31
N LYS A 206 4.32 10.85 21.98
CA LYS A 206 5.20 11.47 22.97
C LYS A 206 4.48 12.57 23.75
N GLU A 207 3.73 13.43 23.07
CA GLU A 207 2.94 14.48 23.72
C GLU A 207 1.90 13.87 24.67
N ILE A 208 1.20 12.80 24.27
CA ILE A 208 0.24 12.10 25.14
C ILE A 208 0.93 11.55 26.39
N ASP A 209 2.12 10.96 26.25
CA ASP A 209 2.85 10.38 27.37
C ASP A 209 3.38 11.44 28.34
N GLU A 210 3.88 12.57 27.82
CA GLU A 210 4.28 13.73 28.63
C GLU A 210 3.10 14.32 29.40
N LEU A 211 1.98 14.53 28.72
CA LEU A 211 0.73 14.97 29.33
C LEU A 211 0.31 14.00 30.46
N ARG A 212 0.31 12.69 30.20
CA ARG A 212 -0.01 11.68 31.23
C ARG A 212 0.93 11.75 32.45
N LYS A 213 2.23 11.97 32.25
CA LYS A 213 3.20 12.13 33.35
C LYS A 213 2.92 13.38 34.18
N THR A 214 2.75 14.53 33.54
CA THR A 214 2.45 15.80 34.26
C THR A 214 1.16 15.71 35.09
N ALA A 215 0.18 14.93 34.63
CA ALA A 215 -1.05 14.68 35.38
C ALA A 215 -0.84 13.77 36.61
N ALA A 216 0.10 12.82 36.54
CA ALA A 216 0.44 11.92 37.65
C ALA A 216 1.23 12.65 38.75
N ASP A 217 2.25 13.43 38.39
CA ASP A 217 3.07 14.21 39.33
C ASP A 217 2.24 15.25 40.11
N SER A 218 1.19 15.78 39.47
CA SER A 218 0.25 16.72 40.08
C SER A 218 -0.68 16.07 41.11
N GLN A 219 -0.83 14.74 41.12
CA GLN A 219 -1.66 13.99 42.08
C GLN A 219 -0.89 13.51 43.30
N GLU A 220 0.40 13.14 43.18
CA GLU A 220 1.24 12.73 44.32
C GLU A 220 1.48 13.88 45.31
N THR A 221 1.78 15.09 44.81
CA THR A 221 2.02 16.28 45.65
C THR A 221 0.82 16.77 46.47
N ALA A 222 -0.39 16.27 46.17
CA ALA A 222 -1.61 16.59 46.90
C ALA A 222 -1.88 15.64 48.09
N SER A 223 -1.22 14.47 48.11
CA SER A 223 -1.46 13.42 49.12
C SER A 223 -0.59 13.53 50.39
N GLU A 224 0.41 14.41 50.42
CA GLU A 224 1.30 14.63 51.58
C GLU A 224 0.93 15.83 52.46
N ARG A 225 -0.13 16.59 52.15
CA ARG A 225 -0.50 17.78 52.95
C ARG A 225 -1.53 17.44 54.03
N PRO A 226 -1.31 17.85 55.30
CA PRO A 226 -2.26 17.59 56.37
C PRO A 226 -3.56 18.37 56.13
N VAL A 227 -4.67 17.74 56.53
CA VAL A 227 -6.04 18.25 56.40
C VAL A 227 -6.16 19.60 57.12
N ALA A 228 -6.18 20.69 56.35
CA ALA A 228 -6.59 22.00 56.83
C ALA A 228 -7.70 22.55 55.94
N THR A 229 -8.83 22.85 56.58
CA THR A 229 -10.04 23.46 56.03
C THR A 229 -9.73 24.74 55.24
N ARG A 230 -10.11 24.78 53.94
CA ARG A 230 -10.77 25.91 53.28
C ARG A 230 -11.17 25.58 51.84
N ARG A 231 -12.41 25.90 51.50
CA ARG A 231 -13.04 25.80 50.17
C ARG A 231 -12.19 26.56 49.15
N SER A 232 -11.56 25.87 48.20
CA SER A 232 -10.91 26.47 47.02
C SER A 232 -11.56 25.90 45.76
N THR A 233 -12.22 26.76 44.98
CA THR A 233 -12.89 26.44 43.72
C THR A 233 -11.95 26.51 42.50
N ARG A 234 -10.62 26.55 42.69
CA ARG A 234 -9.64 26.89 41.63
C ARG A 234 -8.73 25.75 41.15
N VAL A 235 -9.16 24.48 41.27
CA VAL A 235 -8.38 23.31 40.79
C VAL A 235 -9.06 22.56 39.63
N LYS A 236 -10.34 22.82 39.33
CA LYS A 236 -11.10 22.08 38.30
C LYS A 236 -10.92 22.56 36.85
N ARG A 237 -10.37 23.76 36.62
CA ARG A 237 -10.34 24.38 35.28
C ARG A 237 -9.18 23.85 34.41
N THR A 238 -8.03 23.56 35.01
CA THR A 238 -6.82 23.06 34.34
C THR A 238 -6.92 21.56 34.02
N THR A 239 -7.46 20.75 34.94
CA THR A 239 -7.71 19.31 34.72
C THR A 239 -8.67 19.05 33.55
N ASN A 240 -9.71 19.88 33.40
CA ASN A 240 -10.60 19.84 32.24
C ASN A 240 -9.87 20.18 30.93
N SER A 241 -8.91 21.11 30.95
CA SER A 241 -8.11 21.46 29.75
C SER A 241 -7.24 20.30 29.30
N HIS A 242 -6.55 19.65 30.24
CA HIS A 242 -5.68 18.52 29.97
C HIS A 242 -6.44 17.31 29.38
N LEU A 243 -7.62 17.01 29.93
CA LEU A 243 -8.50 15.95 29.41
C LEU A 243 -9.03 16.27 28.00
N VAL A 244 -9.32 17.53 27.70
CA VAL A 244 -9.73 17.97 26.36
C VAL A 244 -8.57 17.81 25.37
N GLN A 245 -7.35 18.19 25.75
CA GLN A 245 -6.16 18.03 24.92
C GLN A 245 -5.85 16.55 24.65
N LEU A 246 -5.88 15.71 25.68
CA LEU A 246 -5.73 14.25 25.52
C LEU A 246 -6.78 13.66 24.58
N ARG A 247 -8.04 14.07 24.66
CA ARG A 247 -9.08 13.60 23.71
C ARG A 247 -8.77 14.02 22.27
N ARG A 248 -8.32 15.26 22.05
CA ARG A 248 -7.93 15.74 20.71
C ARG A 248 -6.76 14.95 20.15
N LEU A 249 -5.71 14.72 20.94
CA LEU A 249 -4.55 13.93 20.53
C LEU A 249 -4.92 12.48 20.24
N ASN A 250 -5.74 11.85 21.08
CA ASN A 250 -6.22 10.49 20.82
C ASN A 250 -7.06 10.40 19.53
N ASN A 251 -7.88 11.41 19.22
CA ASN A 251 -8.60 11.45 17.95
C ASN A 251 -7.64 11.66 16.78
N SER A 252 -6.63 12.52 16.93
CA SER A 252 -5.57 12.72 15.93
C SER A 252 -4.79 11.42 15.67
N LEU A 253 -4.43 10.66 16.70
CA LEU A 253 -3.79 9.34 16.55
C LEU A 253 -4.65 8.40 15.70
N LYS A 254 -5.97 8.39 15.91
CA LYS A 254 -6.86 7.53 15.13
C LYS A 254 -6.94 7.96 13.67
N THR A 255 -6.98 9.25 13.41
CA THR A 255 -6.94 9.80 12.04
C THR A 255 -5.63 9.44 11.36
N LEU A 256 -4.49 9.75 11.98
CA LEU A 256 -3.17 9.45 11.43
C LEU A 256 -2.95 7.93 11.22
N SER A 257 -3.43 7.09 12.14
CA SER A 257 -3.42 5.64 11.97
C SER A 257 -4.26 5.21 10.77
N SER A 258 -5.44 5.82 10.60
CA SER A 258 -6.31 5.56 9.43
C SER A 258 -5.63 6.00 8.13
N ASP A 259 -4.96 7.15 8.13
CA ASP A 259 -4.25 7.68 6.96
C ASP A 259 -3.06 6.80 6.59
N PHE A 260 -2.33 6.28 7.59
CA PHE A 260 -1.25 5.34 7.39
C PHE A 260 -1.75 4.04 6.72
N TYR A 261 -2.81 3.42 7.24
CA TYR A 261 -3.38 2.20 6.65
C TYR A 261 -4.14 2.42 5.35
N THR A 262 -4.56 3.65 5.08
CA THR A 262 -5.10 4.06 3.79
C THR A 262 -3.99 4.14 2.75
N LEU A 263 -2.84 4.68 3.15
CA LEU A 263 -1.68 4.74 2.28
C LEU A 263 -1.03 3.38 2.07
N ILE A 264 -0.90 2.59 3.12
CA ILE A 264 -0.22 1.29 3.06
C ILE A 264 -1.28 0.24 3.37
N PRO A 265 -1.90 -0.38 2.36
CA PRO A 265 -2.87 -1.44 2.54
C PRO A 265 -2.42 -2.53 3.52
N HIS A 266 -3.18 -2.67 4.62
CA HIS A 266 -2.98 -3.73 5.61
C HIS A 266 -4.19 -4.66 5.66
N ASP A 267 -3.93 -5.96 5.79
CA ASP A 267 -4.94 -6.98 6.00
C ASP A 267 -5.14 -7.28 7.50
N PHE A 268 -6.25 -6.76 8.07
CA PHE A 268 -6.64 -7.03 9.45
C PHE A 268 -7.67 -8.18 9.56
N GLY A 269 -7.88 -8.96 8.50
CA GLY A 269 -8.94 -9.95 8.43
C GLY A 269 -10.30 -9.33 8.75
N ARG A 270 -11.05 -9.93 9.69
CA ARG A 270 -12.34 -9.38 10.19
C ARG A 270 -12.19 -8.45 11.39
N GLY A 271 -10.99 -8.31 11.94
CA GLY A 271 -10.73 -7.49 13.13
C GLY A 271 -10.70 -6.00 12.83
N LEU A 272 -10.91 -5.17 13.84
CA LEU A 272 -10.76 -3.72 13.72
C LEU A 272 -9.27 -3.38 13.44
N PRO A 273 -8.95 -2.51 12.46
CA PRO A 273 -7.59 -2.02 12.29
C PRO A 273 -7.05 -1.39 13.59
N THR A 274 -5.85 -1.79 13.99
CA THR A 274 -5.28 -1.41 15.29
C THR A 274 -4.77 0.03 15.29
N SER A 275 -5.17 0.84 16.27
CA SER A 275 -4.60 2.18 16.43
C SER A 275 -3.10 2.11 16.72
N ILE A 276 -2.33 3.00 16.08
CA ILE A 276 -0.89 3.20 16.30
C ILE A 276 -0.75 4.26 17.39
N ASP A 277 -0.75 3.81 18.65
CA ASP A 277 -0.89 4.65 19.85
C ASP A 277 0.25 4.47 20.86
N SER A 278 1.32 3.77 20.46
CA SER A 278 2.52 3.54 21.28
C SER A 278 3.76 3.63 20.41
N LEU A 279 4.89 3.99 21.03
CA LEU A 279 6.16 4.13 20.32
C LEU A 279 6.63 2.80 19.73
N ASP A 280 6.35 1.68 20.40
CA ASP A 280 6.66 0.34 19.90
C ASP A 280 5.90 0.02 18.61
N LYS A 281 4.60 0.35 18.54
CA LYS A 281 3.81 0.18 17.31
C LYS A 281 4.33 1.08 16.19
N VAL A 282 4.73 2.32 16.50
CA VAL A 282 5.35 3.22 15.50
C VAL A 282 6.65 2.61 14.98
N LYS A 283 7.50 2.11 15.85
CA LYS A 283 8.77 1.47 15.49
C LYS A 283 8.55 0.26 14.57
N LEU A 284 7.61 -0.63 14.92
CA LEU A 284 7.25 -1.77 14.06
C LEU A 284 6.82 -1.34 12.64
N LYS A 285 6.18 -0.17 12.50
CA LYS A 285 5.79 0.37 11.19
C LYS A 285 6.93 1.09 10.46
N ILE A 286 7.91 1.63 11.19
CA ILE A 286 9.16 2.12 10.60
C ILE A 286 9.93 0.94 10.02
N ASP A 287 10.14 -0.11 10.81
CA ASP A 287 10.85 -1.33 10.38
C ASP A 287 10.19 -1.95 9.14
N LEU A 288 8.85 -1.97 9.08
CA LEU A 288 8.10 -2.37 7.89
C LEU A 288 8.43 -1.52 6.66
N LEU A 289 8.46 -0.19 6.79
CA LEU A 289 8.79 0.70 5.67
C LEU A 289 10.24 0.55 5.21
N GLU A 290 11.17 0.26 6.12
CA GLU A 290 12.57 -0.02 5.78
C GLU A 290 12.68 -1.32 4.97
N VAL A 291 11.98 -2.38 5.39
CA VAL A 291 11.92 -3.64 4.64
C VAL A 291 11.35 -3.41 3.24
N LEU A 292 10.27 -2.62 3.12
CA LEU A 292 9.66 -2.31 1.82
C LEU A 292 10.58 -1.50 0.91
N ALA A 293 11.30 -0.52 1.45
CA ALA A 293 12.27 0.26 0.68
C ALA A 293 13.47 -0.61 0.22
N ASN A 294 13.96 -1.50 1.07
CA ASN A 294 15.05 -2.41 0.71
C ASN A 294 14.63 -3.42 -0.37
N LEU A 295 13.37 -3.87 -0.32
CA LEU A 295 12.79 -4.75 -1.33
C LEU A 295 12.66 -4.08 -2.68
N GLU A 296 12.19 -2.84 -2.72
CA GLU A 296 12.12 -2.03 -3.95
C GLU A 296 13.50 -1.91 -4.61
N ILE A 297 14.53 -1.55 -3.84
CA ILE A 297 15.92 -1.47 -4.33
C ILE A 297 16.41 -2.83 -4.85
N SER A 298 16.09 -3.91 -4.14
CA SER A 298 16.50 -5.26 -4.53
C SER A 298 15.91 -5.66 -5.89
N GLN A 299 14.64 -5.32 -6.13
CA GLN A 299 13.98 -5.58 -7.41
C GLN A 299 14.52 -4.71 -8.55
N GLU A 300 14.81 -3.43 -8.30
CA GLU A 300 15.48 -2.57 -9.28
C GLU A 300 16.80 -3.20 -9.74
N LEU A 301 17.62 -3.69 -8.80
CA LEU A 301 18.89 -4.36 -9.10
C LEU A 301 18.69 -5.68 -9.88
N GLU A 302 17.66 -6.45 -9.58
CA GLU A 302 17.33 -7.67 -10.34
C GLU A 302 16.84 -7.37 -11.75
N ALA A 303 16.01 -6.34 -11.92
CA ALA A 303 15.52 -5.90 -13.22
C ALA A 303 16.66 -5.39 -14.12
N GLU A 304 17.61 -4.64 -13.56
CA GLU A 304 18.81 -4.20 -14.27
C GLU A 304 19.68 -5.37 -14.73
N LYS A 305 19.84 -6.41 -13.90
CA LYS A 305 20.56 -7.63 -14.28
C LYS A 305 19.89 -8.33 -15.45
N LYS A 306 18.56 -8.50 -15.43
CA LYS A 306 17.79 -9.10 -16.52
C LYS A 306 17.93 -8.31 -17.83
N LYS A 307 17.71 -6.98 -17.79
CA LYS A 307 17.89 -6.09 -18.96
C LYS A 307 19.30 -6.15 -19.54
N ASN A 308 20.32 -6.24 -18.68
CA ASN A 308 21.71 -6.36 -19.12
C ASN A 308 22.05 -7.75 -19.70
N ALA A 309 21.41 -8.81 -19.23
CA ALA A 309 21.52 -10.15 -19.81
C ALA A 309 20.89 -10.19 -21.21
N GLU A 310 19.66 -9.69 -21.37
CA GLU A 310 18.93 -9.63 -22.65
C GLU A 310 19.69 -8.82 -23.72
N LYS A 311 20.24 -7.65 -23.36
CA LYS A 311 21.07 -6.84 -24.28
C LYS A 311 22.33 -7.57 -24.75
N LYS A 312 22.94 -8.39 -23.89
CA LYS A 312 24.13 -9.19 -24.25
C LYS A 312 23.78 -10.35 -25.18
N VAL A 313 22.59 -10.93 -25.05
CA VAL A 313 22.09 -11.97 -25.96
C VAL A 313 21.77 -11.39 -27.34
N GLY A 314 21.05 -10.25 -27.40
CA GLY A 314 20.76 -9.56 -28.67
C GLY A 314 22.00 -9.11 -29.44
N ALA A 315 23.04 -8.62 -28.73
CA ALA A 315 24.30 -8.20 -29.35
C ALA A 315 25.18 -9.35 -29.86
N LYS A 316 24.99 -10.59 -29.36
CA LYS A 316 25.68 -11.79 -29.87
C LYS A 316 25.00 -12.35 -31.13
N SER A 317 23.66 -12.29 -31.20
CA SER A 317 22.90 -12.74 -32.38
C SER A 317 23.23 -11.93 -33.65
N LEU A 318 23.39 -10.61 -33.50
CA LEU A 318 23.77 -9.69 -34.60
C LEU A 318 25.22 -9.85 -35.10
N LYS A 319 26.09 -10.58 -34.39
CA LYS A 319 27.48 -10.84 -34.81
C LYS A 319 27.68 -12.18 -35.50
N ASN A 320 26.64 -13.03 -35.53
CA ASN A 320 26.66 -14.36 -36.13
C ASN A 320 25.83 -14.44 -37.43
N THR A 321 25.43 -13.29 -37.99
CA THR A 321 24.84 -13.16 -39.34
C THR A 321 25.78 -12.37 -40.22
#